data_AF-A0A6G3LHN9-F1
#
_entry.id   AF-A0A6G3LHN9-F1
#
_cell.length_a   1.000
_cell.length_b   1.000
_cell.length_c   1.000
_cell.angle_alpha   90.00
_cell.angle_beta   90.00
_cell.angle_gamma   90.00
#
_symmetry.space_group_name_H-M   'P 1'
#
loop_
_entity.id
_entity.type
_entity.pdbx_description
1 polymer ?
#
loop_
_entity_poly.entity_id
_entity_poly.type
_entity_poly.pdbx_seq_one_letter_code
_entity_poly.pdbx_strand_id
1 'polypeptide(L)'
;MPCVPAIIVHGGAGKWSSAPSDRREAARRALMESAEAGLQIMEKGGTSVEAIVEAISHMESSGVFNSGKGSVANSDGFVEMDAGLMDGETLDSGAVASLRGIENPIRVALLVMKKTPHVILSGEGARRFALSNGFSEDPFLLSKRDQVSHRLVSRSEWRGDTVGAAAVDQLCHTAAGASTGGISGKMPGRIGDSPVPGAGFYANHFAAAAATGIGELILILGISRKIV
;
A
#
# COMPACT_ATOMS: atom_id res chain seq x y z
N MET A 1 8.68 25.17 16.45
CA MET A 1 9.09 24.11 17.40
C MET A 1 9.16 22.82 16.61
N PRO A 2 10.17 21.96 16.78
CA PRO A 2 10.20 20.67 16.10
C PRO A 2 8.98 19.84 16.51
N CYS A 3 8.35 19.17 15.55
CA CYS A 3 7.29 18.22 15.85
C CYS A 3 7.89 16.95 16.48
N VAL A 4 7.11 16.30 17.34
CA VAL A 4 7.46 14.96 17.82
C VAL A 4 7.19 13.98 16.68
N PRO A 5 8.19 13.24 16.19
CA PRO A 5 7.98 12.27 15.12
C PRO A 5 6.96 11.22 15.54
N ALA A 6 6.03 10.92 14.65
CA ALA A 6 5.02 9.91 14.89
C ALA A 6 4.64 9.22 13.59
N ILE A 7 4.38 7.91 13.68
CA ILE A 7 3.89 7.09 12.58
C ILE A 7 2.74 6.23 13.08
N ILE A 8 1.71 6.12 12.26
CA ILE A 8 0.62 5.17 12.42
C ILE A 8 0.61 4.23 11.23
N VAL A 9 0.31 2.96 11.47
CA VAL A 9 0.22 1.92 10.44
C VAL A 9 -1.06 1.11 10.61
N HIS A 10 -1.60 0.57 9.52
CA HIS A 10 -2.69 -0.41 9.56
C HIS A 10 -2.43 -1.59 8.64
N GLY A 11 -2.94 -2.77 9.05
CA GLY A 11 -2.82 -4.03 8.31
C GLY A 11 -4.07 -4.42 7.50
N GLY A 12 -5.09 -3.55 7.48
CA GLY A 12 -6.35 -3.76 6.76
C GLY A 12 -7.56 -3.96 7.66
N ALA A 13 -8.73 -3.59 7.14
CA ALA A 13 -10.01 -3.73 7.85
C ALA A 13 -10.67 -5.09 7.60
N GLY A 14 -10.99 -5.80 8.68
CA GLY A 14 -11.62 -7.12 8.57
C GLY A 14 -11.94 -7.77 9.91
N LYS A 15 -12.43 -9.02 9.86
CA LYS A 15 -12.79 -9.80 11.06
C LYS A 15 -11.55 -10.42 11.73
N TRP A 16 -10.58 -9.59 12.12
CA TRP A 16 -9.37 -10.03 12.82
C TRP A 16 -9.69 -10.73 14.13
N SER A 17 -10.76 -10.36 14.83
CA SER A 17 -11.24 -11.04 16.04
C SER A 17 -11.57 -12.52 15.84
N SER A 18 -11.93 -12.91 14.61
CA SER A 18 -12.23 -14.30 14.23
C SER A 18 -11.06 -15.05 13.61
N ALA A 19 -9.94 -14.37 13.33
CA ALA A 19 -8.75 -15.00 12.77
C ALA A 19 -8.08 -15.92 13.80
N PRO A 20 -7.40 -17.02 13.39
CA PRO A 20 -6.61 -17.85 14.30
C PRO A 20 -5.61 -17.05 15.15
N SER A 21 -5.32 -17.50 16.37
CA SER A 21 -4.50 -16.76 17.34
C SER A 21 -3.07 -16.53 16.86
N ASP A 22 -2.47 -17.53 16.23
CA ASP A 22 -1.16 -17.47 15.57
C ASP A 22 -1.14 -16.41 14.46
N ARG A 23 -2.19 -16.35 13.62
CA ARG A 23 -2.31 -15.32 12.58
C ARG A 23 -2.45 -13.92 13.18
N ARG A 24 -3.21 -13.76 14.27
CA ARG A 24 -3.34 -12.46 14.97
C ARG A 24 -2.01 -12.02 15.58
N GLU A 25 -1.28 -12.95 16.18
CA GLU A 25 0.02 -12.65 16.79
C GLU A 25 1.06 -12.27 15.71
N ALA A 26 1.09 -12.99 14.59
CA ALA A 26 1.92 -12.64 13.45
C ALA A 26 1.58 -11.25 12.90
N ALA A 27 0.30 -10.90 12.77
CA ALA A 27 -0.13 -9.59 12.33
C ALA A 27 0.26 -8.49 13.32
N ARG A 28 0.08 -8.72 14.63
CA ARG A 28 0.48 -7.76 15.68
C ARG A 28 1.98 -7.52 15.64
N ARG A 29 2.78 -8.59 15.51
CA ARG A 29 4.24 -8.49 15.39
C ARG A 29 4.65 -7.69 14.16
N ALA A 30 4.12 -8.05 12.99
CA ALA A 30 4.44 -7.36 11.74
C ALA A 30 4.06 -5.87 11.78
N LEU A 31 2.94 -5.50 12.43
CA LEU A 31 2.57 -4.09 12.63
C LEU A 31 3.54 -3.35 13.54
N MET A 32 3.95 -3.96 14.66
CA MET A 32 4.93 -3.36 15.57
C MET A 32 6.27 -3.15 14.87
N GLU A 33 6.78 -4.18 14.19
CA GLU A 33 8.04 -4.11 13.43
C GLU A 33 7.97 -3.05 12.32
N SER A 34 6.84 -2.93 11.62
CA SER A 34 6.66 -1.93 10.56
C SER A 34 6.64 -0.50 11.11
N ALA A 35 5.92 -0.26 12.21
CA ALA A 35 5.88 1.04 12.86
C ALA A 35 7.26 1.43 13.41
N GLU A 36 7.96 0.48 14.04
CA GLU A 36 9.30 0.69 14.58
C GLU A 36 10.31 0.99 13.47
N ALA A 37 10.28 0.25 12.36
CA ALA A 37 11.14 0.51 11.20
C ALA A 37 10.96 1.93 10.66
N GLY A 38 9.70 2.38 10.48
CA GLY A 38 9.41 3.75 10.05
C GLY A 38 9.83 4.81 11.07
N LEU A 39 9.62 4.57 12.37
CA LEU A 39 10.02 5.50 13.42
C LEU A 39 11.55 5.67 13.47
N GLN A 40 12.31 4.56 13.36
CA GLN A 40 13.77 4.58 13.35
C GLN A 40 14.34 5.40 12.19
N ILE A 41 13.65 5.48 11.05
CA ILE A 41 14.04 6.38 9.94
C ILE A 41 13.97 7.84 10.39
N MET A 42 12.86 8.25 11.01
CA MET A 42 12.68 9.64 11.47
C MET A 42 13.57 10.00 12.66
N GLU A 43 13.86 9.06 13.56
CA GLU A 43 14.82 9.25 14.66
C GLU A 43 16.24 9.53 14.16
N LYS A 44 16.60 8.98 12.99
CA LYS A 44 17.89 9.21 12.33
C LYS A 44 17.89 10.46 11.43
N GLY A 45 16.83 11.27 11.48
CA GLY A 45 16.69 12.49 10.67
C GLY A 45 16.17 12.26 9.24
N GLY A 46 15.63 11.07 8.95
CA GLY A 46 14.92 10.80 7.71
C GLY A 46 13.55 11.48 7.65
N THR A 47 12.99 11.54 6.45
CA THR A 47 11.72 12.20 6.13
C THR A 47 10.50 11.33 6.47
N SER A 48 9.33 11.95 6.62
CA SER A 48 8.05 11.24 6.75
C SER A 48 7.75 10.33 5.56
N VAL A 49 8.13 10.72 4.33
CA VAL A 49 8.02 9.90 3.12
C VAL A 49 8.87 8.62 3.21
N GLU A 50 10.13 8.74 3.63
CA GLU A 50 11.01 7.58 3.80
C GLU A 50 10.48 6.63 4.88
N ALA A 51 9.94 7.18 5.97
CA ALA A 51 9.36 6.42 7.07
C ALA A 51 8.14 5.57 6.64
N ILE A 52 7.19 6.16 5.90
CA ILE A 52 6.02 5.40 5.41
C ILE A 52 6.41 4.36 4.37
N VAL A 53 7.40 4.65 3.51
CA VAL A 53 7.88 3.71 2.50
C VAL A 53 8.51 2.50 3.18
N GLU A 54 9.31 2.70 4.22
CA GLU A 54 9.93 1.62 4.97
C GLU A 54 8.88 0.78 5.72
N ALA A 55 7.96 1.43 6.44
CA ALA A 55 6.89 0.74 7.15
C ALA A 55 5.99 -0.10 6.23
N ILE A 56 5.57 0.45 5.08
CA ILE A 56 4.74 -0.27 4.11
C ILE A 56 5.54 -1.40 3.44
N SER A 57 6.83 -1.18 3.14
CA SER A 57 7.70 -2.23 2.59
C SER A 57 7.81 -3.43 3.53
N HIS A 58 7.96 -3.18 4.84
CA HIS A 58 7.96 -4.24 5.86
C HIS A 58 6.65 -5.04 5.83
N MET A 59 5.49 -4.37 5.72
CA MET A 59 4.20 -5.04 5.62
C MET A 59 4.05 -5.84 4.31
N GLU A 60 4.50 -5.30 3.17
CA GLU A 60 4.53 -5.99 1.87
C GLU A 60 5.39 -7.27 1.91
N SER A 61 6.55 -7.20 2.55
CA SER A 61 7.48 -8.33 2.66
C SER A 61 7.08 -9.37 3.71
N SER A 62 6.20 -9.02 4.66
CA SER A 62 5.81 -9.91 5.77
C SER A 62 5.10 -11.19 5.33
N GLY A 63 4.40 -11.16 4.19
CA GLY A 63 3.50 -12.23 3.75
C GLY A 63 2.23 -12.40 4.61
N VAL A 64 2.05 -11.60 5.66
CA VAL A 64 0.92 -11.70 6.61
C VAL A 64 -0.31 -10.94 6.11
N PHE A 65 -0.09 -9.81 5.45
CA PHE A 65 -1.14 -8.92 4.96
C PHE A 65 -1.39 -9.11 3.47
N ASN A 66 -2.55 -8.68 3.00
CA ASN A 66 -2.90 -8.68 1.58
C ASN A 66 -2.17 -7.55 0.83
N SER A 67 -0.86 -7.62 0.81
CA SER A 67 0.04 -6.72 0.10
C SER A 67 1.38 -7.42 -0.13
N GLY A 68 2.13 -7.02 -1.16
CA GLY A 68 3.39 -7.65 -1.55
C GLY A 68 3.27 -9.17 -1.61
N LYS A 69 4.09 -9.88 -0.84
CA LYS A 69 4.13 -11.35 -0.74
C LYS A 69 2.81 -12.00 -0.32
N GLY A 70 2.00 -11.32 0.49
CA GLY A 70 0.71 -11.87 0.96
C GLY A 70 -0.48 -11.55 0.07
N SER A 71 -0.27 -10.86 -1.06
CA SER A 71 -1.34 -10.42 -1.96
C SER A 71 -2.22 -11.56 -2.45
N VAL A 72 -3.52 -11.31 -2.56
CA VAL A 72 -4.49 -12.21 -3.20
C VAL A 72 -4.36 -12.21 -4.72
N ALA A 73 -4.87 -13.27 -5.37
CA ALA A 73 -4.89 -13.38 -6.82
C ALA A 73 -6.23 -12.92 -7.42
N ASN A 74 -6.17 -12.41 -8.64
CA ASN A 74 -7.32 -12.09 -9.50
C ASN A 74 -7.98 -13.37 -10.05
N SER A 75 -9.08 -13.24 -10.79
CA SER A 75 -9.85 -14.38 -11.32
C SER A 75 -9.09 -15.26 -12.32
N ASP A 76 -7.96 -14.76 -12.85
CA ASP A 76 -7.06 -15.50 -13.75
C ASP A 76 -5.94 -16.22 -12.99
N GLY A 77 -5.91 -16.11 -11.66
CA GLY A 77 -4.90 -16.75 -10.82
C GLY A 77 -3.64 -15.92 -10.60
N PHE A 78 -3.59 -14.67 -11.06
CA PHE A 78 -2.38 -13.84 -10.96
C PHE A 78 -2.49 -12.77 -9.88
N VAL A 79 -1.37 -12.49 -9.22
CA VAL A 79 -1.26 -11.34 -8.30
C VAL A 79 -1.10 -10.06 -9.12
N GLU A 80 -1.90 -9.06 -8.79
CA GLU A 80 -1.84 -7.69 -9.32
C GLU A 80 -1.94 -6.73 -8.14
N MET A 81 -0.93 -5.89 -7.95
CA MET A 81 -0.83 -5.04 -6.77
C MET A 81 -0.97 -3.56 -7.13
N ASP A 82 -1.57 -2.83 -6.20
CA ASP A 82 -1.76 -1.39 -6.28
C ASP A 82 -1.07 -0.74 -5.07
N ALA A 83 -0.31 0.33 -5.29
CA ALA A 83 0.29 1.11 -4.20
C ALA A 83 0.47 2.57 -4.60
N GLY A 84 0.45 3.46 -3.63
CA GLY A 84 0.79 4.86 -3.84
C GLY A 84 1.12 5.59 -2.55
N LEU A 85 1.74 6.75 -2.70
CA LEU A 85 2.13 7.62 -1.61
C LEU A 85 2.06 9.09 -2.02
N MET A 86 2.01 9.96 -1.00
CA MET A 86 1.99 11.41 -1.14
C MET A 86 2.89 12.06 -0.10
N ASP A 87 3.70 13.02 -0.54
CA ASP A 87 4.39 13.99 0.31
C ASP A 87 3.41 15.12 0.65
N GLY A 88 3.15 15.35 1.93
CA GLY A 88 2.23 16.38 2.40
C GLY A 88 2.77 17.80 2.31
N GLU A 89 4.09 17.98 2.20
CA GLU A 89 4.71 19.29 2.06
C GLU A 89 4.64 19.80 0.61
N THR A 90 4.96 18.94 -0.36
CA THR A 90 5.01 19.34 -1.78
C THR A 90 3.76 18.96 -2.57
N LEU A 91 2.91 18.08 -2.02
CA LEU A 91 1.82 17.38 -2.72
C LEU A 91 2.30 16.42 -3.82
N ASP A 92 3.61 16.21 -3.96
CA ASP A 92 4.14 15.23 -4.90
C ASP A 92 3.59 13.85 -4.55
N SER A 93 3.21 13.11 -5.59
CA SER A 93 2.56 11.82 -5.45
C SER A 93 3.11 10.85 -6.48
N GLY A 94 3.20 9.59 -6.08
CA GLY A 94 3.57 8.51 -6.98
C GLY A 94 2.75 7.27 -6.67
N ALA A 95 2.40 6.53 -7.71
CA ALA A 95 1.62 5.31 -7.59
C ALA A 95 1.87 4.34 -8.75
N VAL A 96 1.59 3.07 -8.45
CA VAL A 96 1.56 1.97 -9.40
C VAL A 96 0.26 1.21 -9.23
N ALA A 97 -0.35 0.81 -10.34
CA ALA A 97 -1.59 0.04 -10.34
C ALA A 97 -1.47 -1.22 -11.20
N SER A 98 -2.07 -2.32 -10.77
CA SER A 98 -1.99 -3.63 -11.43
C SER A 98 -0.54 -4.07 -11.70
N LEU A 99 0.40 -3.72 -10.80
CA LEU A 99 1.80 -4.11 -10.88
C LEU A 99 1.94 -5.59 -10.58
N ARG A 100 2.75 -6.29 -11.38
CA ARG A 100 2.99 -7.73 -11.24
C ARG A 100 4.47 -8.01 -11.04
N GLY A 101 4.76 -9.05 -10.26
CA GLY A 101 6.10 -9.64 -10.15
C GLY A 101 7.12 -8.83 -9.35
N ILE A 102 6.76 -7.73 -8.70
CA ILE A 102 7.69 -6.91 -7.90
C ILE A 102 7.29 -6.97 -6.43
N GLU A 103 8.23 -7.30 -5.55
CA GLU A 103 7.94 -7.52 -4.11
C GLU A 103 7.37 -6.28 -3.42
N ASN A 104 7.96 -5.11 -3.66
CA ASN A 104 7.58 -3.86 -2.97
C ASN A 104 6.99 -2.79 -3.91
N PRO A 105 5.70 -2.86 -4.25
CA PRO A 105 5.00 -1.84 -5.02
C PRO A 105 5.18 -0.41 -4.49
N ILE A 106 5.18 -0.19 -3.16
CA ILE A 106 5.35 1.15 -2.58
C ILE A 106 6.71 1.79 -2.94
N ARG A 107 7.77 0.98 -3.06
CA ARG A 107 9.09 1.47 -3.47
C ARG A 107 9.12 1.83 -4.95
N VAL A 108 8.34 1.15 -5.79
CA VAL A 108 8.16 1.55 -7.19
C VAL A 108 7.37 2.85 -7.29
N ALA A 109 6.30 3.00 -6.49
CA ALA A 109 5.54 4.24 -6.39
C ALA A 109 6.42 5.44 -6.00
N LEU A 110 7.35 5.26 -5.05
CA LEU A 110 8.35 6.28 -4.71
C LEU A 110 9.21 6.69 -5.91
N LEU A 111 9.62 5.74 -6.74
CA LEU A 111 10.38 6.06 -7.95
C LEU A 111 9.54 6.75 -9.03
N VAL A 112 8.26 6.42 -9.15
CA VAL A 112 7.34 7.15 -10.04
C VAL A 112 7.31 8.63 -9.63
N MET A 113 7.12 8.91 -8.34
CA MET A 113 7.14 10.27 -7.79
C MET A 113 8.47 11.00 -8.05
N LYS A 114 9.60 10.32 -7.80
CA LYS A 114 10.93 10.97 -7.82
C LYS A 114 11.58 11.07 -9.21
N LYS A 115 11.23 10.19 -10.16
CA LYS A 115 11.96 10.03 -11.43
C LYS A 115 11.12 10.27 -12.68
N THR A 116 9.85 10.64 -12.52
CA THR A 116 8.95 10.88 -13.66
C THR A 116 8.14 12.14 -13.43
N PRO A 117 7.64 12.80 -14.49
CA PRO A 117 6.66 13.88 -14.36
C PRO A 117 5.22 13.35 -14.20
N HIS A 118 5.05 12.08 -13.84
CA HIS A 118 3.77 11.38 -13.81
C HIS A 118 3.43 10.93 -12.39
N VAL A 119 2.13 10.79 -12.11
CA VAL A 119 1.65 10.36 -10.79
C VAL A 119 1.38 8.86 -10.74
N ILE A 120 0.78 8.27 -11.78
CA ILE A 120 0.35 6.87 -11.76
C ILE A 120 0.87 6.15 -13.02
N LEU A 121 1.57 5.03 -12.83
CA LEU A 121 1.85 4.05 -13.90
C LEU A 121 1.04 2.78 -13.66
N SER A 122 0.70 2.04 -14.71
CA SER A 122 -0.07 0.81 -14.56
C SER A 122 0.43 -0.36 -15.40
N GLY A 123 0.11 -1.57 -14.92
CA GLY A 123 0.32 -2.84 -15.62
C GLY A 123 1.76 -3.04 -16.10
N GLU A 124 1.90 -3.47 -17.35
CA GLU A 124 3.21 -3.75 -17.96
C GLU A 124 4.08 -2.49 -18.09
N GLY A 125 3.49 -1.31 -18.21
CA GLY A 125 4.23 -0.05 -18.20
C GLY A 125 4.94 0.18 -16.87
N ALA A 126 4.22 0.01 -15.76
CA ALA A 126 4.77 0.11 -14.41
C ALA A 126 5.84 -0.98 -14.16
N ARG A 127 5.61 -2.22 -14.63
CA ARG A 127 6.58 -3.31 -14.51
C ARG A 127 7.88 -3.01 -15.23
N ARG A 128 7.83 -2.61 -16.51
CA ARG A 128 9.04 -2.24 -17.26
C ARG A 128 9.80 -1.09 -16.61
N PHE A 129 9.08 -0.10 -16.09
CA PHE A 129 9.69 1.01 -15.33
C PHE A 129 10.39 0.54 -14.06
N ALA A 130 9.79 -0.40 -13.30
CA ALA A 130 10.42 -0.99 -12.14
C ALA A 130 11.73 -1.71 -12.52
N LEU A 131 11.68 -2.56 -13.55
CA LEU A 131 12.84 -3.31 -14.04
C LEU A 131 13.96 -2.39 -14.52
N SER A 132 13.64 -1.33 -15.27
CA SER A 132 14.64 -0.36 -15.72
C SER A 132 15.27 0.45 -14.58
N ASN A 133 14.66 0.42 -13.40
CA ASN A 133 15.17 1.07 -12.19
C ASN A 133 15.81 0.09 -11.19
N GLY A 134 16.10 -1.15 -11.62
CA GLY A 134 16.88 -2.11 -10.84
C GLY A 134 16.08 -2.98 -9.88
N PHE A 135 14.74 -2.98 -9.98
CA PHE A 135 13.94 -3.99 -9.29
C PHE A 135 14.11 -5.36 -9.97
N SER A 136 14.16 -6.40 -9.14
CA SER A 136 14.14 -7.78 -9.60
C SER A 136 12.74 -8.35 -9.55
N GLU A 137 12.48 -9.32 -10.42
CA GLU A 137 11.23 -10.06 -10.36
C GLU A 137 11.24 -11.10 -9.26
N ASP A 138 10.10 -11.25 -8.59
CA ASP A 138 9.83 -12.33 -7.65
C ASP A 138 9.04 -13.43 -8.37
N PRO A 139 9.64 -14.63 -8.58
CA PRO A 139 8.96 -15.76 -9.21
C PRO A 139 7.69 -16.21 -8.50
N PHE A 140 7.62 -16.06 -7.17
CA PHE A 140 6.44 -16.39 -6.38
C PHE A 140 5.27 -15.47 -6.76
N LEU A 141 5.51 -14.17 -6.92
CA LEU A 141 4.50 -13.19 -7.30
C LEU A 141 4.09 -13.28 -8.78
N LEU A 142 4.93 -13.88 -9.63
CA LEU A 142 4.59 -14.16 -11.02
C LEU A 142 3.80 -15.47 -11.21
N SER A 143 3.92 -16.39 -10.25
CA SER A 143 3.28 -17.71 -10.34
C SER A 143 1.75 -17.62 -10.42
N LYS A 144 1.16 -18.49 -11.22
CA LYS A 144 -0.29 -18.65 -11.29
C LYS A 144 -0.76 -19.47 -10.08
N ARG A 145 -1.81 -19.01 -9.40
CA ARG A 145 -2.46 -19.73 -8.31
C ARG A 145 -3.64 -20.54 -8.84
N ASP A 146 -3.57 -21.86 -8.70
CA ASP A 146 -4.60 -22.78 -9.22
C ASP A 146 -5.90 -22.75 -8.41
N GLN A 147 -5.87 -22.24 -7.17
CA GLN A 147 -7.01 -22.24 -6.24
C GLN A 147 -7.73 -20.88 -6.16
N VAL A 148 -7.99 -20.23 -7.30
CA VAL A 148 -8.87 -19.05 -7.29
C VAL A 148 -10.27 -19.47 -7.67
N SER A 149 -11.23 -19.19 -6.79
CA SER A 149 -12.65 -19.27 -7.14
C SER A 149 -12.90 -18.38 -8.36
N HIS A 150 -13.17 -18.98 -9.53
CA HIS A 150 -13.60 -18.27 -10.74
C HIS A 150 -14.97 -17.58 -10.59
N ARG A 151 -15.60 -17.72 -9.42
CA ARG A 151 -16.83 -17.02 -9.10
C ARG A 151 -16.50 -15.55 -8.85
N LEU A 152 -17.05 -14.65 -9.67
CA LEU A 152 -17.08 -13.22 -9.41
C LEU A 152 -17.62 -13.00 -8.00
N VAL A 153 -16.77 -12.48 -7.12
CA VAL A 153 -17.13 -12.25 -5.72
C VAL A 153 -18.21 -11.17 -5.67
N SER A 154 -19.35 -11.51 -5.06
CA SER A 154 -20.45 -10.54 -4.88
C SER A 154 -19.98 -9.36 -4.03
N ARG A 155 -20.53 -8.15 -4.23
CA ARG A 155 -20.15 -6.96 -3.44
C ARG A 155 -20.24 -7.16 -1.92
N SER A 156 -21.13 -8.04 -1.46
CA SER A 156 -21.30 -8.42 -0.04
C SER A 156 -20.17 -9.29 0.52
N GLU A 157 -19.36 -9.90 -0.34
CA GLU A 157 -18.27 -10.82 0.03
C GLU A 157 -16.89 -10.20 -0.16
N TRP A 158 -16.81 -8.93 -0.54
CA TRP A 158 -15.56 -8.21 -0.76
C TRP A 158 -14.77 -8.09 0.54
N ARG A 159 -13.64 -8.80 0.57
CA ARG A 159 -12.63 -8.74 1.62
C ARG A 159 -11.36 -8.19 0.99
N GLY A 160 -11.15 -6.89 1.14
CA GLY A 160 -9.93 -6.21 0.71
C GLY A 160 -9.20 -5.70 1.96
N ASP A 161 -8.16 -6.42 2.36
CA ASP A 161 -7.21 -5.89 3.34
C ASP A 161 -6.21 -5.03 2.58
N THR A 162 -6.04 -3.78 3.02
CA THR A 162 -5.05 -2.83 2.48
C THR A 162 -4.13 -2.47 3.62
N VAL A 163 -2.82 -2.42 3.35
CA VAL A 163 -1.87 -1.90 4.32
C VAL A 163 -1.63 -0.42 4.05
N GLY A 164 -1.35 0.36 5.08
CA GLY A 164 -1.11 1.78 4.90
C GLY A 164 -0.43 2.40 6.10
N ALA A 165 0.16 3.57 5.88
CA ALA A 165 0.86 4.33 6.89
C ALA A 165 0.64 5.84 6.69
N ALA A 166 0.64 6.56 7.80
CA ALA A 166 0.72 8.01 7.82
C ALA A 166 1.74 8.44 8.87
N ALA A 167 2.55 9.45 8.57
CA ALA A 167 3.62 9.91 9.45
C ALA A 167 3.73 11.43 9.47
N VAL A 168 4.33 11.95 10.54
CA VAL A 168 4.81 13.33 10.68
C VAL A 168 6.25 13.28 11.18
N ASP A 169 7.16 14.02 10.54
CA ASP A 169 8.58 14.06 10.90
C ASP A 169 8.94 15.23 11.82
N GLN A 170 10.23 15.38 12.14
CA GLN A 170 10.74 16.41 13.05
C GLN A 170 10.52 17.85 12.53
N LEU A 171 10.36 18.01 11.21
CA LEU A 171 10.09 19.28 10.55
C LEU A 171 8.59 19.56 10.41
N CYS A 172 7.74 18.68 10.98
CA CYS A 172 6.30 18.72 10.84
C CYS A 172 5.80 18.42 9.42
N HIS A 173 6.62 17.84 8.53
CA HIS A 173 6.13 17.41 7.23
C HIS A 173 5.38 16.09 7.36
N THR A 174 4.22 15.99 6.72
CA THR A 174 3.40 14.79 6.75
C THR A 174 3.59 13.95 5.50
N ALA A 175 3.30 12.65 5.59
CA ALA A 175 3.22 11.78 4.43
C ALA A 175 2.18 10.68 4.66
N ALA A 176 1.55 10.21 3.59
CA ALA A 176 0.63 9.08 3.62
C ALA A 176 0.88 8.13 2.45
N GLY A 177 0.64 6.84 2.66
CA GLY A 177 0.70 5.84 1.59
C GLY A 177 -0.12 4.60 1.91
N ALA A 178 -0.45 3.86 0.85
CA ALA A 178 -1.20 2.61 0.92
C ALA A 178 -0.69 1.60 -0.12
N SER A 179 -0.87 0.31 0.17
CA SER A 179 -0.50 -0.80 -0.72
C SER A 179 -1.44 -2.00 -0.52
N THR A 180 -1.80 -2.70 -1.61
CA THR A 180 -2.75 -3.82 -1.57
C THR A 180 -2.59 -4.80 -2.74
N GLY A 181 -2.96 -6.06 -2.52
CA GLY A 181 -3.28 -7.03 -3.59
C GLY A 181 -4.68 -6.86 -4.20
N GLY A 182 -5.50 -5.99 -3.63
CA GLY A 182 -6.90 -5.77 -4.02
C GLY A 182 -7.84 -6.78 -3.38
N ILE A 183 -8.86 -7.23 -4.11
CA ILE A 183 -9.86 -8.17 -3.61
C ILE A 183 -9.64 -9.54 -4.25
N SER A 184 -9.78 -10.61 -3.47
CA SER A 184 -9.67 -11.98 -3.98
C SER A 184 -10.65 -12.23 -5.12
N GLY A 185 -10.18 -12.81 -6.23
CA GLY A 185 -11.03 -13.08 -7.39
C GLY A 185 -11.51 -11.83 -8.15
N LYS A 186 -10.88 -10.67 -7.92
CA LYS A 186 -11.13 -9.46 -8.71
C LYS A 186 -10.94 -9.74 -10.21
N MET A 187 -11.63 -9.01 -11.06
CA MET A 187 -11.34 -9.00 -12.49
C MET A 187 -9.89 -8.54 -12.72
N PRO A 188 -9.15 -9.14 -13.68
CA PRO A 188 -7.83 -8.67 -14.05
C PRO A 188 -7.85 -7.19 -14.43
N GLY A 189 -6.88 -6.43 -13.95
CA GLY A 189 -6.82 -4.98 -14.16
C GLY A 189 -7.82 -4.16 -13.34
N ARG A 190 -8.57 -4.77 -12.40
CA ARG A 190 -9.35 -4.00 -11.41
C ARG A 190 -8.39 -3.23 -10.51
N ILE A 191 -8.54 -1.91 -10.52
CA ILE A 191 -7.79 -0.97 -9.70
C ILE A 191 -8.67 -0.50 -8.52
N GLY A 192 -8.13 -0.60 -7.31
CA GLY A 192 -8.80 -0.12 -6.09
C GLY A 192 -8.51 1.35 -5.76
N ASP A 193 -8.78 1.72 -4.51
CA ASP A 193 -8.50 3.05 -3.96
C ASP A 193 -7.01 3.30 -3.68
N SER A 194 -6.27 2.25 -3.34
CA SER A 194 -4.91 2.35 -2.81
C SER A 194 -3.87 3.06 -3.69
N PRO A 195 -3.93 3.06 -5.04
CA PRO A 195 -3.00 3.82 -5.87
C PRO A 195 -3.54 5.22 -6.25
N VAL A 196 -4.71 5.62 -5.74
CA VAL A 196 -5.39 6.86 -6.15
C VAL A 196 -5.27 7.93 -5.05
N PRO A 197 -4.50 9.01 -5.27
CA PRO A 197 -4.42 10.13 -4.34
C PRO A 197 -5.80 10.71 -4.06
N GLY A 198 -6.08 10.97 -2.79
CA GLY A 198 -7.36 11.46 -2.29
C GLY A 198 -8.40 10.37 -1.99
N ALA A 199 -8.23 9.16 -2.52
CA ALA A 199 -9.04 8.00 -2.17
C ALA A 199 -8.33 7.13 -1.13
N GLY A 200 -7.32 6.35 -1.55
CA GLY A 200 -6.62 5.40 -0.69
C GLY A 200 -5.64 6.05 0.28
N PHE A 201 -5.08 7.20 -0.09
CA PHE A 201 -4.20 7.99 0.77
C PHE A 201 -4.30 9.47 0.42
N TYR A 202 -4.01 10.35 1.37
CA TYR A 202 -3.85 11.78 1.13
C TYR A 202 -3.01 12.41 2.25
N ALA A 203 -2.17 13.38 1.90
CA ALA A 203 -1.39 14.15 2.85
C ALA A 203 -1.35 15.63 2.43
N ASN A 204 -1.33 16.53 3.41
CA ASN A 204 -1.05 17.94 3.25
C ASN A 204 -0.25 18.44 4.47
N HIS A 205 0.10 19.72 4.51
CA HIS A 205 0.84 20.32 5.62
C HIS A 205 0.18 20.14 7.01
N PHE A 206 -1.12 19.85 7.09
CA PHE A 206 -1.86 19.75 8.34
C PHE A 206 -2.11 18.31 8.80
N ALA A 207 -2.37 17.39 7.88
CA ALA A 207 -2.77 16.03 8.21
C ALA A 207 -2.43 15.04 7.09
N ALA A 208 -2.42 13.75 7.46
CA ALA A 208 -2.18 12.64 6.57
C ALA A 208 -3.13 11.48 6.92
N ALA A 209 -3.62 10.79 5.91
CA ALA A 209 -4.53 9.66 6.06
C ALA A 209 -4.26 8.57 5.02
N ALA A 210 -4.41 7.32 5.45
CA ALA A 210 -4.42 6.12 4.61
C ALA A 210 -5.67 5.28 4.93
N ALA A 211 -6.33 4.79 3.90
CA ALA A 211 -7.62 4.12 3.99
C ALA A 211 -7.52 2.62 3.68
N THR A 212 -8.48 1.86 4.21
CA THR A 212 -8.69 0.44 3.91
C THR A 212 -10.18 0.12 3.98
N GLY A 213 -10.64 -0.85 3.18
CA GLY A 213 -12.01 -1.33 3.18
C GLY A 213 -12.54 -1.59 1.77
N ILE A 214 -13.78 -1.17 1.52
CA ILE A 214 -14.44 -1.35 0.22
C ILE A 214 -13.91 -0.30 -0.77
N GLY A 215 -12.90 -0.68 -1.55
CA GLY A 215 -12.16 0.24 -2.41
C GLY A 215 -13.03 1.08 -3.35
N GLU A 216 -14.10 0.52 -3.89
CA GLU A 216 -15.01 1.22 -4.80
C GLU A 216 -15.77 2.35 -4.09
N LEU A 217 -16.12 2.19 -2.82
CA LEU A 217 -16.72 3.28 -2.04
C LEU A 217 -15.69 4.32 -1.64
N ILE A 218 -14.48 3.88 -1.26
CA ILE A 218 -13.36 4.77 -0.91
C ILE A 218 -13.00 5.65 -2.11
N LEU A 219 -12.95 5.06 -3.32
CA LEU A 219 -12.74 5.75 -4.59
C LEU A 219 -13.83 6.79 -4.88
N ILE A 220 -15.11 6.36 -4.88
CA ILE A 220 -16.23 7.24 -5.23
C ILE A 220 -16.35 8.42 -4.25
N LEU A 221 -16.07 8.19 -2.97
CA LEU A 221 -16.23 9.20 -1.93
C LEU A 221 -14.98 10.05 -1.68
N GLY A 222 -13.82 9.67 -2.21
CA GLY A 222 -12.55 10.34 -1.95
C GLY A 222 -12.25 10.46 -0.45
N ILE A 223 -12.38 9.34 0.28
CA ILE A 223 -12.44 9.35 1.76
C ILE A 223 -11.21 10.01 2.37
N SER A 224 -9.99 9.66 1.93
CA SER A 224 -8.76 10.21 2.48
C SER A 224 -8.67 11.72 2.32
N ARG A 225 -9.06 12.27 1.16
CA ARG A 225 -9.14 13.74 0.95
C ARG A 225 -10.24 14.39 1.77
N LYS A 226 -11.35 13.70 2.03
CA LYS A 226 -12.48 14.26 2.77
C LYS A 226 -12.16 14.47 4.27
N ILE A 227 -11.22 13.71 4.81
CA ILE A 227 -10.83 13.78 6.23
C ILE A 227 -9.58 14.64 6.48
N VAL A 228 -8.83 15.01 5.42
CA VAL A 228 -7.58 15.81 5.47
C VAL A 228 -7.77 17.18 4.81
#